data_AF-W4FIR4-F1
#
_entry.id   AF-W4FIR4-F1
#
_cell.length_a   1.000
_cell.length_b   1.000
_cell.length_c   1.000
_cell.angle_alpha   90.00
_cell.angle_beta   90.00
_cell.angle_gamma   90.00
#
_symmetry.space_group_name_H-M   'P 1'
#
loop_
_entity.id
_entity.type
_entity.pdbx_description
1 polymer ?
#
loop_
_entity_poly.entity_id
_entity_poly.type
_entity_poly.pdbx_seq_one_letter_code
_entity_poly.pdbx_strand_id
1 'polypeptide(L)'
;MMHGRRVQAALWNDMALKRAFNTVSIPTSSQKRGLPQLRPDQFKALAGSCLARVEGALEPLLPPVNTIFHVSRTSNPDALVVTLAAHEFQLTVLAKTQKIELVSPISGTRTYVYNPRTLRWQDHVSE
;
A
#
# COMPACT_ATOMS: atom_id res chain seq x y z
N MET A 1 -66.62 38.28 -41.47
CA MET A 1 -67.00 37.23 -42.44
C MET A 1 -66.90 35.88 -41.76
N MET A 2 -67.88 35.00 -42.02
CA MET A 2 -67.79 33.53 -42.19
C MET A 2 -66.86 32.75 -41.25
N HIS A 3 -67.39 32.00 -40.27
CA HIS A 3 -67.80 30.57 -40.37
C HIS A 3 -66.61 29.59 -40.53
N GLY A 4 -66.49 28.48 -39.78
CA GLY A 4 -67.41 27.84 -38.83
C GLY A 4 -66.65 27.03 -37.75
N ARG A 5 -67.25 26.71 -36.60
CA ARG A 5 -68.15 25.56 -36.28
C ARG A 5 -67.43 24.21 -36.04
N ARG A 6 -67.65 23.67 -34.83
CA ARG A 6 -67.31 22.33 -34.31
C ARG A 6 -65.79 22.03 -34.21
N VAL A 7 -65.34 21.01 -33.46
CA VAL A 7 -66.06 19.90 -32.79
C VAL A 7 -66.06 20.02 -31.24
N GLN A 8 -66.30 18.90 -30.54
CA GLN A 8 -66.46 18.67 -29.10
C GLN A 8 -66.31 17.14 -28.91
N ALA A 9 -65.51 16.65 -27.96
CA ALA A 9 -65.68 15.33 -27.32
C ALA A 9 -64.75 15.14 -26.11
N ALA A 10 -65.23 14.34 -25.16
CA ALA A 10 -64.62 13.81 -23.93
C ALA A 10 -63.08 13.56 -23.99
N LEU A 11 -62.28 13.92 -22.97
CA LEU A 11 -62.32 13.44 -21.59
C LEU A 11 -62.12 11.92 -21.51
N TRP A 12 -60.89 11.47 -21.19
CA TRP A 12 -60.60 10.20 -20.48
C TRP A 12 -59.24 10.31 -19.77
N ASN A 13 -59.28 9.92 -18.49
CA ASN A 13 -58.24 9.43 -17.55
C ASN A 13 -56.77 9.39 -18.04
N ASP A 14 -55.79 9.98 -17.34
CA ASP A 14 -55.19 9.64 -16.03
C ASP A 14 -53.84 8.89 -16.20
N MET A 15 -53.02 8.86 -15.15
CA MET A 15 -51.75 8.14 -14.98
C MET A 15 -50.51 8.64 -15.77
N ALA A 16 -49.94 9.70 -15.20
CA ALA A 16 -48.54 9.80 -14.80
C ALA A 16 -47.49 8.85 -15.42
N LEU A 17 -46.50 9.42 -16.12
CA LEU A 17 -45.16 8.83 -16.27
C LEU A 17 -44.07 9.93 -16.26
N LYS A 18 -43.88 10.59 -15.10
CA LYS A 18 -42.69 11.40 -14.86
C LYS A 18 -41.48 10.46 -14.72
N ARG A 19 -40.73 10.25 -15.80
CA ARG A 19 -39.43 9.56 -15.77
C ARG A 19 -38.44 10.37 -14.94
N ALA A 20 -38.34 10.04 -13.66
CA ALA A 20 -37.24 10.48 -12.81
C ALA A 20 -35.95 9.83 -13.34
N PHE A 21 -35.00 10.65 -13.76
CA PHE A 21 -33.62 10.18 -13.95
C PHE A 21 -33.03 9.95 -12.55
N ASN A 22 -33.10 8.69 -12.09
CA ASN A 22 -32.29 8.26 -10.96
C ASN A 22 -30.82 8.28 -11.39
N THR A 23 -30.15 9.41 -11.16
CA THR A 23 -28.68 9.46 -11.13
C THR A 23 -28.23 8.62 -9.94
N VAL A 24 -28.03 7.32 -10.18
CA VAL A 24 -27.44 6.42 -9.20
C VAL A 24 -25.97 6.81 -9.07
N SER A 25 -25.69 7.62 -8.05
CA SER A 25 -24.33 7.91 -7.60
C SER A 25 -23.68 6.59 -7.17
N ILE A 26 -22.86 6.00 -8.03
CA ILE A 26 -22.02 4.85 -7.66
C ILE A 26 -21.07 5.36 -6.57
N PRO A 27 -21.12 4.84 -5.32
CA PRO A 27 -20.16 5.25 -4.32
C PRO A 27 -18.79 4.70 -4.71
N THR A 28 -17.92 5.56 -5.23
CA THR A 28 -16.50 5.28 -5.47
C THR A 28 -15.69 5.21 -4.15
N SER A 29 -16.30 4.63 -3.11
CA SER A 29 -15.60 4.09 -1.96
C SER A 29 -14.98 2.75 -2.35
N SER A 30 -13.97 2.80 -3.21
CA SER A 30 -12.98 1.74 -3.28
C SER A 30 -12.09 1.85 -2.04
N GLN A 31 -12.67 1.60 -0.87
CA GLN A 31 -11.92 1.25 0.33
C GLN A 31 -11.16 -0.03 0.00
N LYS A 32 -9.96 0.12 -0.56
CA LYS A 32 -8.92 -0.91 -0.58
C LYS A 32 -8.80 -1.37 0.87
N ARG A 33 -9.42 -2.51 1.21
CA ARG A 33 -9.33 -3.09 2.56
C ARG A 33 -7.85 -3.21 2.89
N GLY A 34 -7.40 -2.39 3.85
CA GLY A 34 -5.99 -2.32 4.22
C GLY A 34 -5.45 -3.72 4.52
N LEU A 35 -4.15 -3.93 4.31
CA LEU A 35 -3.52 -5.20 4.67
C LEU A 35 -3.84 -5.50 6.15
N PRO A 36 -4.26 -6.74 6.48
CA PRO A 36 -4.54 -7.09 7.87
C PRO A 36 -3.33 -6.82 8.75
N GLN A 37 -3.50 -6.05 9.82
CA GLN A 37 -2.45 -5.88 10.81
C GLN A 37 -2.17 -7.23 11.47
N LEU A 38 -0.88 -7.51 11.64
CA LEU A 38 -0.37 -8.69 12.33
C LEU A 38 -0.41 -8.45 13.84
N ARG A 39 -0.26 -9.53 14.63
CA ARG A 39 0.05 -9.36 16.06
C ARG A 39 1.47 -8.76 16.21
N PRO A 40 1.74 -7.89 17.21
CA PRO A 40 3.05 -7.24 17.36
C PRO A 40 4.23 -8.23 17.38
N ASP A 41 4.12 -9.32 18.14
CA ASP A 41 5.17 -10.35 18.22
C ASP A 41 5.36 -11.10 16.90
N GLN A 42 4.27 -11.35 16.18
CA GLN A 42 4.30 -11.98 14.85
C GLN A 42 5.00 -11.08 13.84
N PHE A 43 4.70 -9.77 13.84
CA PHE A 43 5.42 -8.80 13.02
C PHE A 43 6.91 -8.75 13.38
N LYS A 44 7.24 -8.66 14.68
CA LYS A 44 8.63 -8.62 15.16
C LYS A 44 9.42 -9.86 14.72
N ALA A 45 8.84 -11.05 14.84
CA ALA A 45 9.45 -12.29 14.35
C ALA A 45 9.66 -12.27 12.82
N LEU A 46 8.64 -11.89 12.05
CA LEU A 46 8.72 -11.83 10.58
C LEU A 46 9.74 -10.79 10.09
N ALA A 47 9.84 -9.64 10.74
CA ALA A 47 10.83 -8.60 10.44
C ALA A 47 12.25 -9.07 10.80
N GLY A 48 12.44 -9.68 11.98
CA GLY A 48 13.70 -10.29 12.39
C GLY A 48 14.20 -11.34 11.39
N SER A 49 13.34 -12.27 10.99
CA SER A 49 13.62 -13.27 9.94
C SER A 49 13.73 -12.69 8.53
N CYS A 50 13.30 -11.45 8.29
CA CYS A 50 13.57 -10.74 7.05
C CYS A 50 15.02 -10.25 7.04
N LEU A 51 15.40 -9.48 8.07
CA LEU A 51 16.75 -8.91 8.16
C LEU A 51 17.83 -9.99 8.27
N ALA A 52 17.59 -11.08 9.03
CA ALA A 52 18.52 -12.21 9.09
C ALA A 52 18.74 -12.91 7.74
N ARG A 53 17.74 -12.91 6.85
CA ARG A 53 17.89 -13.43 5.47
C ARG A 53 18.63 -12.46 4.56
N VAL A 54 18.50 -11.14 4.78
CA VAL A 54 19.32 -10.15 4.08
C VAL A 54 20.77 -10.31 4.51
N GLU A 55 21.03 -10.39 5.82
CA GLU A 55 22.35 -10.61 6.41
C GLU A 55 23.04 -11.86 5.85
N GLY A 56 22.38 -13.03 5.87
CA GLY A 56 22.93 -14.26 5.28
C GLY A 56 23.09 -14.23 3.74
N ALA A 57 22.32 -13.39 3.03
CA ALA A 57 22.52 -13.18 1.59
C ALA A 57 23.71 -12.25 1.28
N LEU A 58 24.13 -11.44 2.25
CA LEU A 58 25.30 -10.56 2.15
C LEU A 58 26.58 -11.20 2.68
N GLU A 59 26.49 -12.29 3.45
CA GLU A 59 27.64 -13.04 3.98
C GLU A 59 28.74 -13.36 2.94
N PRO A 60 28.44 -13.79 1.69
CA PRO A 60 29.47 -14.06 0.68
C PRO A 60 30.23 -12.82 0.19
N LEU A 61 29.75 -11.62 0.51
CA LEU A 61 30.37 -10.34 0.15
C LEU A 61 31.25 -9.77 1.29
N LEU A 62 31.24 -10.38 2.48
CA LEU A 62 32.03 -9.93 3.63
C LEU A 62 33.53 -10.23 3.43
N PRO A 63 34.41 -9.67 4.29
CA PRO A 63 35.84 -10.00 4.28
C PRO A 63 36.09 -11.52 4.37
N PRO A 64 37.08 -12.07 3.62
CA PRO A 64 38.10 -11.35 2.88
C PRO A 64 37.71 -10.91 1.46
N VAL A 65 36.50 -11.24 0.97
CA VAL A 65 36.08 -10.97 -0.42
C VAL A 65 35.99 -9.48 -0.72
N ASN A 66 35.48 -8.69 0.22
CA ASN A 66 35.46 -7.24 0.13
C ASN A 66 35.73 -6.62 1.50
N THR A 67 36.91 -6.03 1.68
CA THR A 67 37.34 -5.38 2.94
C THR A 67 36.66 -4.05 3.22
N ILE A 68 35.94 -3.49 2.25
CA ILE A 68 35.21 -2.23 2.34
C ILE A 68 33.71 -2.43 2.51
N PHE A 69 33.25 -3.68 2.58
CA PHE A 69 31.85 -4.06 2.72
C PHE A 69 31.60 -4.60 4.13
N HIS A 70 30.78 -3.89 4.89
CA HIS A 70 30.47 -4.21 6.28
C HIS A 70 28.96 -4.31 6.48
N VAL A 71 28.54 -5.27 7.30
CA VAL A 71 27.15 -5.43 7.74
C VAL A 71 27.15 -5.43 9.25
N SER A 72 26.23 -4.69 9.86
CA SER A 72 26.07 -4.64 11.31
C SER A 72 24.60 -4.64 11.72
N ARG A 73 24.33 -5.20 12.90
CA ARG A 73 22.97 -5.31 13.44
C ARG A 73 22.84 -4.51 14.73
N THR A 74 21.88 -3.60 14.78
CA THR A 74 21.48 -2.87 15.98
C THR A 74 20.17 -3.42 16.53
N SER A 75 19.94 -3.29 17.84
CA SER A 75 18.75 -3.83 18.53
C SER A 75 17.79 -2.76 19.06
N ASN A 76 18.20 -1.48 19.06
CA ASN A 76 17.36 -0.36 19.47
C ASN A 76 17.69 0.92 18.66
N PRO A 77 16.98 1.21 17.55
CA PRO A 77 15.97 0.34 16.92
C PRO A 77 16.58 -0.96 16.36
N ASP A 78 15.75 -1.98 16.14
CA ASP A 78 16.15 -3.18 15.39
C ASP A 78 16.38 -2.76 13.94
N ALA A 79 17.65 -2.71 13.52
CA ALA A 79 18.02 -2.28 12.18
C ALA A 79 19.29 -2.99 11.70
N LEU A 80 19.33 -3.27 10.39
CA LEU A 80 20.50 -3.78 9.69
C LEU A 80 21.14 -2.62 8.92
N VAL A 81 22.41 -2.33 9.21
CA VAL A 81 23.19 -1.30 8.51
C VAL A 81 24.18 -2.00 7.60
N VAL A 82 24.22 -1.59 6.33
CA VAL A 82 25.12 -2.09 5.31
C VAL A 82 25.98 -0.92 4.81
N THR A 83 27.25 -0.93 5.20
CA THR A 83 28.21 0.13 4.90
C THR A 83 29.16 -0.32 3.79
N LEU A 84 29.33 0.52 2.79
CA LEU A 84 30.27 0.39 1.68
C LEU A 84 31.17 1.63 1.64
N ALA A 85 32.24 1.58 0.85
CA ALA A 85 33.27 2.63 0.74
C ALA A 85 32.78 4.10 0.70
N ALA A 86 31.63 4.37 0.08
CA ALA A 86 31.06 5.72 -0.04
C ALA A 86 29.57 5.82 0.34
N HIS A 87 28.93 4.71 0.74
CA HIS A 87 27.47 4.62 0.89
C HIS A 87 27.09 3.75 2.07
N GLU A 88 26.10 4.20 2.82
CA GLU A 88 25.49 3.43 3.90
C GLU A 88 24.00 3.24 3.60
N PHE A 89 23.53 2.00 3.70
CA PHE A 89 22.13 1.63 3.55
C PHE A 89 21.63 1.12 4.89
N GLN A 90 20.46 1.56 5.33
CA GLN A 90 19.88 1.17 6.61
C GLN A 90 18.49 0.56 6.42
N LEU A 91 18.28 -0.66 6.90
CA LEU A 91 16.97 -1.31 6.98
C LEU A 91 16.47 -1.30 8.43
N THR A 92 15.50 -0.45 8.76
CA THR A 92 14.96 -0.26 10.12
C THR A 92 13.60 -0.92 10.31
N VAL A 93 13.40 -1.65 11.41
CA VAL A 93 12.11 -2.25 11.77
C VAL A 93 11.23 -1.24 12.53
N LEU A 94 10.21 -0.71 11.85
CA LEU A 94 9.22 0.21 12.41
C LEU A 94 8.05 -0.58 13.04
N ALA A 95 8.29 -1.17 14.21
CA ALA A 95 7.35 -2.07 14.89
C ALA A 95 5.95 -1.46 15.13
N LYS A 96 5.86 -0.16 15.46
CA LYS A 96 4.58 0.53 15.72
C LYS A 96 3.69 0.61 14.47
N THR A 97 4.28 0.77 13.29
CA THR A 97 3.57 0.90 12.00
C THR A 97 3.57 -0.37 11.17
N GLN A 98 4.19 -1.45 11.68
CA GLN A 98 4.37 -2.73 10.98
C GLN A 98 5.01 -2.59 9.60
N LYS A 99 6.08 -1.79 9.53
CA LYS A 99 6.86 -1.52 8.31
C LYS A 99 8.33 -1.88 8.50
N ILE A 100 9.01 -2.24 7.41
CA ILE A 100 10.48 -2.12 7.32
C ILE A 100 10.77 -0.88 6.46
N GLU A 101 11.61 0.02 6.95
CA GLU A 101 12.07 1.19 6.21
C GLU A 101 13.47 0.93 5.66
N LEU A 102 13.70 1.22 4.39
CA LEU A 102 15.01 1.23 3.76
C LEU A 102 15.40 2.68 3.48
N VAL A 103 16.47 3.16 4.11
CA VAL A 103 17.13 4.42 3.74
C VAL A 103 18.25 4.09 2.76
N SER A 104 18.21 4.71 1.58
CA SER A 104 19.20 4.55 0.51
C SER A 104 19.73 5.93 0.07
N PRO A 105 21.06 6.14 0.02
CA PRO A 105 21.64 7.41 -0.42
C PRO A 105 21.50 7.63 -1.94
N ILE A 106 21.13 6.58 -2.69
CA ILE A 106 21.00 6.62 -4.16
C ILE A 106 19.54 6.80 -4.58
N SER A 107 18.60 6.20 -3.85
CA SER A 107 17.18 6.09 -4.24
C SER A 107 16.19 6.63 -3.20
N GLY A 108 16.69 7.28 -2.15
CA GLY A 108 15.88 7.85 -1.07
C GLY A 108 15.32 6.79 -0.11
N THR A 109 14.30 7.19 0.66
CA THR A 109 13.66 6.31 1.63
C THR A 109 12.51 5.53 0.99
N ARG A 110 12.46 4.22 1.24
CA ARG A 110 11.35 3.33 0.88
C ARG A 110 10.79 2.67 2.13
N THR A 111 9.51 2.35 2.13
CA THR A 111 8.90 1.54 3.19
C THR A 111 8.26 0.29 2.62
N TYR A 112 8.37 -0.82 3.34
CA TYR A 112 7.86 -2.13 2.96
C TYR A 112 6.84 -2.62 3.97
N VAL A 113 5.71 -3.11 3.49
CA VAL A 113 4.66 -3.76 4.30
C VAL A 113 4.61 -5.26 3.98
N TYR A 114 4.40 -6.09 5.00
CA TYR A 114 4.20 -7.52 4.79
C TYR A 114 2.75 -7.80 4.40
N ASN A 115 2.55 -8.45 3.25
CA ASN A 115 1.23 -8.88 2.79
C ASN A 115 0.99 -10.34 3.20
N PRO A 116 0.13 -10.61 4.21
CA PRO A 116 -0.11 -11.97 4.70
C PRO A 116 -0.87 -12.87 3.72
N ARG A 117 -1.46 -12.32 2.65
CA ARG A 117 -2.12 -13.11 1.60
C ARG A 117 -1.13 -13.67 0.57
N THR A 118 -0.08 -12.90 0.26
CA THR A 118 0.95 -13.29 -0.72
C THR A 118 2.26 -13.74 -0.07
N LEU A 119 2.33 -13.69 1.27
CA LEU A 119 3.49 -14.04 2.10
C LEU A 119 4.78 -13.29 1.76
N ARG A 120 4.66 -12.03 1.31
CA ARG A 120 5.77 -11.24 0.76
C ARG A 120 5.77 -9.81 1.31
N TRP A 121 6.97 -9.24 1.45
CA TRP A 121 7.16 -7.80 1.60
C TRP A 121 6.88 -7.10 0.27
N GLN A 122 6.20 -5.96 0.31
CA GLN A 122 5.77 -5.18 -0.85
C GLN A 122 6.12 -3.71 -0.61
N ASP A 123 6.59 -2.99 -1.65
CA ASP A 123 6.77 -1.53 -1.59
C ASP A 123 5.43 -0.89 -1.18
N HIS A 124 5.46 -0.09 -0.11
CA HIS A 124 4.35 0.73 0.31
C HIS A 124 4.43 2.08 -0.39
N VAL A 125 3.78 2.15 -1.55
CA VAL A 125 3.51 3.43 -2.22
C VAL A 125 2.38 4.10 -1.45
N SER A 126 2.69 5.22 -0.80
CA SER A 126 1.67 6.16 -0.32
C SER A 126 1.07 6.86 -1.54
N GLU A 127 -0.22 6.65 -1.78
CA GLU A 127 -1.04 7.49 -2.68
C GLU A 127 -1.36 8.85 -2.02
#